data_AF-A0A2N2SN38-F1
#
_entry.id   AF-A0A2N2SN38-F1
#
_cell.length_a   1.000
_cell.length_b   1.000
_cell.length_c   1.000
_cell.angle_alpha   90.00
_cell.angle_beta   90.00
_cell.angle_gamma   90.00
#
_symmetry.space_group_name_H-M   'P 1'
#
loop_
_entity.id
_entity.type
_entity.pdbx_description
1 polymer ?
#
loop_
_entity_poly.entity_id
_entity_poly.type
_entity_poly.pdbx_seq_one_letter_code
_entity_poly.pdbx_strand_id
1 'polypeptide(L)'
;SAGTGLHGANRLASNSLLECLVFGEAAAQDILANANKPIYLLPEWDESRVTDADEEVVISHNWAELRRAMWDYVGIVRTTKRLQRAQHRIRLLEREIHDYYSNFRVSNDLIELRNLVVTADLIVQCALKRKESRGLHHSRDFPDTLPKARDTVLRPRKLKR
;
A
#
# COMPACT_ATOMS: atom_id res chain seq x y z
N SER A 1 6.80 6.32 -5.97
CA SER A 1 6.58 6.12 -7.42
C SER A 1 5.10 6.12 -7.69
N ALA A 2 4.66 6.70 -8.80
CA ALA A 2 3.27 6.61 -9.26
C ALA A 2 3.11 5.41 -10.22
N GLY A 3 1.93 4.79 -10.26
CA GLY A 3 1.61 3.69 -11.19
C GLY A 3 1.29 4.22 -12.59
N THR A 4 2.27 4.84 -13.25
CA THR A 4 2.11 5.56 -14.53
C THR A 4 2.04 4.64 -15.75
N GLY A 5 2.37 3.36 -15.57
CA GLY A 5 2.56 2.37 -16.63
C GLY A 5 4.00 2.32 -17.18
N LEU A 6 4.86 3.30 -16.86
CA LEU A 6 6.22 3.42 -17.42
C LEU A 6 7.09 2.19 -17.14
N HIS A 7 6.98 1.59 -15.96
CA HIS A 7 7.84 0.47 -15.52
C HIS A 7 7.25 -0.91 -15.79
N GLY A 8 5.99 -1.01 -16.23
CA GLY A 8 5.32 -2.30 -16.42
C GLY A 8 5.51 -3.26 -15.23
N ALA A 9 6.10 -4.43 -15.49
CA ALA A 9 6.35 -5.47 -14.47
C ALA A 9 7.78 -5.48 -13.91
N ASN A 10 8.70 -4.65 -14.40
CA ASN A 10 10.06 -4.53 -13.88
C ASN A 10 10.64 -3.14 -14.19
N ARG A 11 11.24 -2.52 -13.17
CA ARG A 11 11.86 -1.20 -13.33
C ARG A 11 13.26 -1.34 -13.94
N LEU A 12 13.52 -0.57 -15.00
CA LEU A 12 14.88 -0.38 -15.52
C LEU A 12 15.65 0.62 -14.65
N ALA A 13 16.94 0.39 -14.44
CA ALA A 13 17.81 1.34 -13.73
C ALA A 13 17.78 2.73 -14.41
N SER A 14 17.96 3.80 -13.63
CA SER A 14 17.97 5.21 -14.06
C SER A 14 16.64 5.85 -14.48
N ASN A 15 15.56 5.09 -14.70
CA ASN A 15 14.30 5.67 -15.19
C ASN A 15 13.46 6.42 -14.14
N SER A 16 13.62 6.18 -12.83
CA SER A 16 12.73 6.85 -11.86
C SER A 16 13.09 8.27 -11.49
N LEU A 17 14.35 8.68 -11.65
CA LEU A 17 14.67 10.10 -11.47
C LEU A 17 14.07 10.89 -12.63
N LEU A 18 14.22 10.38 -13.85
CA LEU A 18 13.61 10.95 -15.05
C LEU A 18 12.08 10.99 -14.95
N GLU A 19 11.45 9.90 -14.50
CA GLU A 19 10.01 9.86 -14.24
C GLU A 19 9.60 10.96 -13.24
N CYS A 20 10.34 11.10 -12.14
CA CYS A 20 10.06 12.13 -11.14
C CYS A 20 10.11 13.54 -11.75
N LEU A 21 11.13 13.84 -12.56
CA LEU A 21 11.29 15.14 -13.20
C LEU A 21 10.12 15.45 -14.16
N VAL A 22 9.82 14.51 -15.08
CA VAL A 22 8.78 14.69 -16.10
C VAL A 22 7.40 14.85 -15.47
N PHE A 23 7.05 13.99 -14.50
CA PHE A 23 5.76 14.10 -13.82
C PHE A 23 5.69 15.31 -12.88
N GLY A 24 6.81 15.73 -12.28
CA GLY A 24 6.89 16.94 -11.49
C GLY A 24 6.61 18.19 -12.33
N GLU A 25 7.22 18.29 -13.51
CA GLU A 25 6.97 19.39 -14.45
C GLU A 25 5.53 19.40 -14.95
N ALA A 26 5.01 18.25 -15.39
CA ALA A 26 3.63 18.14 -15.86
C ALA A 26 2.62 18.50 -14.76
N ALA A 27 2.84 18.04 -13.52
CA ALA A 27 1.98 18.39 -12.38
C ALA A 27 2.04 19.89 -12.06
N ALA A 28 3.23 20.50 -12.11
CA ALA A 28 3.39 21.92 -11.87
C ALA A 28 2.63 22.76 -12.92
N GLN A 29 2.74 22.40 -14.20
CA GLN A 29 2.03 23.06 -15.28
C GLN A 29 0.50 22.95 -15.10
N ASP A 30 -0.02 21.76 -14.76
CA ASP A 30 -1.45 21.57 -14.51
C ASP A 30 -1.96 22.35 -13.28
N ILE A 31 -1.18 22.38 -12.20
CA ILE A 31 -1.53 23.15 -10.99
C ILE A 31 -1.62 24.64 -11.32
N LEU A 32 -0.63 25.18 -12.05
CA LEU A 32 -0.60 26.60 -12.42
C LEU A 32 -1.73 26.96 -13.38
N ALA A 33 -2.06 26.09 -14.34
CA ALA A 33 -3.19 26.28 -15.25
C ALA A 33 -4.54 26.26 -14.52
N ASN A 34 -4.64 25.56 -13.40
CA ASN A 34 -5.86 25.39 -12.61
C ASN A 34 -5.80 26.07 -11.23
N ALA A 35 -5.04 27.15 -11.08
CA ALA A 35 -4.77 27.78 -9.79
C ALA A 35 -6.02 28.36 -9.09
N ASN A 36 -7.08 28.69 -9.84
CA ASN A 36 -8.31 29.30 -9.31
C ASN A 36 -9.33 28.26 -8.79
N LYS A 37 -8.90 27.33 -7.94
CA LYS A 37 -9.82 26.38 -7.29
C LYS A 37 -10.43 27.01 -6.03
N PRO A 38 -11.73 26.75 -5.76
CA PRO A 38 -12.35 27.22 -4.53
C PRO A 38 -11.66 26.61 -3.31
N ILE A 39 -11.46 27.43 -2.28
CA ILE A 39 -10.98 26.99 -0.98
C ILE A 39 -12.16 26.41 -0.23
N TYR A 40 -12.04 25.17 0.24
CA TYR A 40 -13.04 24.54 1.08
C TYR A 40 -12.62 24.66 2.54
N LEU A 41 -13.58 25.02 3.40
CA LEU A 41 -13.43 24.87 4.84
C LEU A 41 -13.41 23.38 5.16
N LEU A 42 -12.33 22.93 5.81
CA LEU A 42 -12.17 21.56 6.27
C LEU A 42 -12.54 21.47 7.75
N PRO A 43 -13.10 20.35 8.22
CA PRO A 43 -13.27 20.12 9.65
C PRO A 43 -11.90 20.11 10.34
N GLU A 44 -11.88 20.57 11.59
CA GLU A 44 -10.70 20.46 12.43
C GLU A 44 -10.42 18.99 12.76
N TRP A 45 -9.14 18.69 12.96
CA TRP A 45 -8.71 17.37 13.38
C TRP A 45 -8.98 17.18 14.88
N ASP A 46 -9.58 16.04 15.24
CA ASP A 46 -9.86 15.69 16.62
C ASP A 46 -8.65 15.01 17.29
N GLU A 47 -8.03 15.70 18.24
CA GLU A 47 -6.91 15.19 19.06
C GLU A 47 -7.31 14.75 20.47
N SER A 48 -8.60 14.71 20.81
CA SER A 48 -9.06 14.61 22.20
C SER A 48 -8.85 13.25 22.89
N ARG A 49 -8.07 12.34 22.30
CA ARG A 49 -7.91 10.95 22.75
C ARG A 49 -6.74 10.77 23.70
N VAL A 50 -6.70 9.61 24.37
CA VAL A 50 -5.75 9.28 25.44
C VAL A 50 -4.51 8.59 24.88
N THR A 51 -3.35 8.82 25.51
CA THR A 51 -2.09 8.11 25.22
C THR A 51 -1.81 7.09 26.33
N ASP A 52 -1.45 5.86 25.96
CA ASP A 52 -1.01 4.78 26.86
C ASP A 52 0.36 4.24 26.39
N ALA A 53 1.29 4.02 27.33
CA ALA A 53 2.65 3.57 27.03
C ALA A 53 2.72 2.08 26.65
N ASP A 54 1.82 1.25 27.18
CA ASP A 54 1.79 -0.19 26.84
C ASP A 54 1.44 -0.40 25.35
N GLU A 55 0.70 0.53 24.75
CA GLU A 55 0.29 0.48 23.35
C GLU A 55 1.42 0.80 22.36
N GLU A 56 2.40 1.65 22.74
CA GLU A 56 3.57 1.91 21.90
C GLU A 56 4.38 0.61 21.65
N VAL A 57 4.45 -0.25 22.66
CA VAL A 57 5.09 -1.58 22.55
C VAL A 57 4.33 -2.46 21.56
N VAL A 58 2.99 -2.44 21.60
CA VAL A 58 2.14 -3.21 20.68
C VAL A 58 2.32 -2.73 19.23
N ILE A 59 2.36 -1.41 19.00
CA ILE A 59 2.61 -0.83 17.66
C ILE A 59 3.94 -1.33 17.08
N SER A 60 5.00 -1.30 17.89
CA SER A 60 6.32 -1.80 17.48
C SER A 60 6.31 -3.30 17.14
N HIS A 61 5.62 -4.12 17.94
CA HIS A 61 5.44 -5.54 17.66
C HIS A 61 4.68 -5.78 16.36
N ASN A 62 3.58 -5.06 16.13
CA ASN A 62 2.77 -5.17 14.92
C ASN A 62 3.55 -4.76 13.66
N TRP A 63 4.40 -3.74 13.77
CA TRP A 63 5.31 -3.34 12.70
C TRP A 63 6.31 -4.46 12.35
N ALA A 64 6.92 -5.07 13.37
CA ALA A 64 7.85 -6.19 13.18
C ALA A 64 7.16 -7.45 12.64
N GLU A 65 5.94 -7.74 13.06
CA GLU A 65 5.13 -8.82 12.50
C GLU A 65 4.83 -8.59 11.01
N LEU A 66 4.35 -7.40 10.65
CA LEU A 66 4.00 -7.08 9.27
C LEU A 66 5.20 -7.26 8.33
N ARG A 67 6.38 -6.73 8.70
CA ARG A 67 7.59 -6.88 7.87
C ARG A 67 8.01 -8.32 7.70
N ARG A 68 7.98 -9.11 8.77
CA ARG A 68 8.30 -10.56 8.70
C ARG A 68 7.32 -11.28 7.78
N ALA A 69 6.02 -11.03 7.92
CA ALA A 69 4.99 -11.63 7.08
C ALA A 69 5.17 -11.27 5.59
N MET A 70 5.47 -10.00 5.30
CA MET A 70 5.71 -9.54 3.92
C MET A 70 6.96 -10.17 3.32
N TRP A 71 8.04 -10.30 4.09
CA TRP A 71 9.26 -10.96 3.66
C TRP A 71 9.04 -12.45 3.36
N ASP A 72 8.47 -13.20 4.30
CA ASP A 72 8.34 -14.65 4.23
C ASP A 72 7.34 -15.12 3.17
N TYR A 73 6.28 -14.33 2.96
CA TYR A 73 5.14 -14.76 2.14
C TYR A 73 4.95 -13.98 0.84
N VAL A 74 5.49 -12.78 0.75
CA VAL A 74 5.29 -11.85 -0.38
C VAL A 74 6.61 -11.43 -1.04
N GLY A 75 7.73 -12.05 -0.60
CA GLY A 75 9.07 -11.88 -1.17
C GLY A 75 9.22 -12.34 -2.62
N ILE A 76 10.46 -12.68 -3.01
CA ILE A 76 10.82 -12.95 -4.41
C ILE A 76 10.01 -14.12 -4.99
N VAL A 77 9.95 -15.24 -4.26
CA VAL A 77 9.26 -16.46 -4.70
C VAL A 77 7.93 -16.60 -3.95
N ARG A 78 6.83 -16.62 -4.70
CA ARG A 78 5.48 -16.61 -4.14
C ARG A 78 4.73 -17.91 -4.43
N THR A 79 3.75 -18.19 -3.57
CA THR A 79 2.70 -19.20 -3.80
C THR A 79 1.38 -18.65 -3.30
N THR A 80 0.28 -19.09 -3.90
CA THR A 80 -1.10 -18.77 -3.51
C THR A 80 -1.32 -19.02 -2.03
N LYS A 81 -0.84 -20.17 -1.51
CA LYS A 81 -0.95 -20.52 -0.08
C LYS A 81 -0.20 -19.53 0.81
N ARG A 82 1.00 -19.09 0.43
CA ARG A 82 1.76 -18.07 1.18
C ARG A 82 1.05 -16.72 1.14
N LEU A 83 0.60 -16.30 -0.04
CA LEU A 83 -0.13 -15.03 -0.20
C LEU A 83 -1.44 -15.00 0.60
N GLN A 84 -2.18 -16.11 0.66
CA GLN A 84 -3.37 -16.24 1.52
C GLN A 84 -3.03 -16.15 3.01
N ARG A 85 -1.91 -16.74 3.44
CA ARG A 85 -1.42 -16.59 4.82
C ARG A 85 -1.04 -15.15 5.15
N ALA A 86 -0.39 -14.44 4.23
CA ALA A 86 -0.09 -13.02 4.38
C ALA A 86 -1.38 -12.20 4.52
N GLN A 87 -2.35 -12.41 3.61
CA GLN A 87 -3.63 -11.70 3.65
C GLN A 87 -4.38 -11.92 4.97
N HIS A 88 -4.37 -13.13 5.51
CA HIS A 88 -5.03 -13.42 6.78
C HIS A 88 -4.42 -12.62 7.94
N ARG A 89 -3.09 -12.57 8.03
CA ARG A 89 -2.38 -11.79 9.05
C ARG A 89 -2.61 -10.30 8.90
N ILE A 90 -2.50 -9.78 7.67
CA ILE A 90 -2.73 -8.36 7.38
C ILE A 90 -4.14 -7.93 7.81
N ARG A 91 -5.16 -8.75 7.56
CA ARG A 91 -6.54 -8.47 8.03
C ARG A 91 -6.72 -8.54 9.55
N LEU A 92 -5.90 -9.32 10.24
CA LEU A 92 -5.91 -9.32 11.70
C LEU A 92 -5.35 -7.99 12.22
N LEU A 93 -4.16 -7.61 11.74
CA LEU A 93 -3.51 -6.33 12.06
C LEU A 93 -4.39 -5.13 11.70
N GLU A 94 -5.08 -5.16 10.56
CA GLU A 94 -6.00 -4.09 10.15
C GLU A 94 -7.13 -3.86 11.17
N ARG A 95 -7.68 -4.94 11.75
CA ARG A 95 -8.72 -4.84 12.77
C ARG A 95 -8.18 -4.29 14.08
N GLU A 96 -7.06 -4.83 14.55
CA GLU A 96 -6.40 -4.34 15.77
C GLU A 96 -6.06 -2.84 15.65
N ILE A 97 -5.48 -2.42 14.52
CA ILE A 97 -5.17 -1.01 14.25
C ILE A 97 -6.43 -0.14 14.22
N HIS A 98 -7.55 -0.64 13.70
CA HIS A 98 -8.81 0.11 13.70
C HIS A 98 -9.33 0.36 15.11
N ASP A 99 -9.22 -0.66 15.98
CA ASP A 99 -9.60 -0.55 17.39
C ASP A 99 -8.69 0.44 18.11
N TYR A 100 -7.37 0.40 17.87
CA TYR A 100 -6.44 1.39 18.43
C TYR A 100 -6.71 2.80 17.91
N TYR A 101 -6.86 2.94 16.60
CA TYR A 101 -7.13 4.23 15.98
C TYR A 101 -8.48 4.81 16.40
N SER A 102 -9.42 4.04 16.93
CA SER A 102 -10.70 4.60 17.38
C SER A 102 -10.61 5.17 18.81
N ASN A 103 -9.71 4.64 19.64
CA ASN A 103 -9.69 4.90 21.09
C ASN A 103 -8.50 5.74 21.56
N PHE A 104 -7.40 5.78 20.81
CA PHE A 104 -6.14 6.37 21.28
C PHE A 104 -5.69 7.60 20.49
N ARG A 105 -4.83 8.40 21.12
CA ARG A 105 -4.19 9.55 20.49
C ARG A 105 -3.37 9.09 19.30
N VAL A 106 -3.53 9.80 18.19
CA VAL A 106 -2.83 9.47 16.96
C VAL A 106 -1.37 9.88 17.08
N SER A 107 -0.47 8.91 16.97
CA SER A 107 0.98 9.09 16.92
C SER A 107 1.52 8.85 15.51
N ASN A 108 2.75 9.28 15.24
CA ASN A 108 3.42 9.04 13.96
C ASN A 108 3.55 7.54 13.67
N ASP A 109 3.94 6.74 14.67
CA ASP A 109 4.13 5.29 14.51
C ASP A 109 2.81 4.57 14.21
N LEU A 110 1.70 5.01 14.81
CA LEU A 110 0.36 4.48 14.50
C LEU A 110 -0.06 4.82 13.07
N ILE A 111 0.19 6.04 12.61
CA ILE A 111 -0.09 6.45 11.22
C ILE A 111 0.76 5.63 10.25
N GLU A 112 2.05 5.46 10.53
CA GLU A 112 2.95 4.68 9.69
C GLU A 112 2.49 3.22 9.60
N LEU A 113 2.23 2.58 10.75
CA LEU A 113 1.76 1.20 10.80
C LEU A 113 0.46 1.03 10.01
N ARG A 114 -0.50 1.93 10.17
CA ARG A 114 -1.76 1.92 9.42
C ARG A 114 -1.51 1.99 7.91
N ASN A 115 -0.66 2.91 7.47
CA ASN A 115 -0.34 3.08 6.04
C ASN A 115 0.39 1.87 5.46
N LEU A 116 1.30 1.26 6.23
CA LEU A 116 2.00 0.04 5.85
C LEU A 116 1.04 -1.14 5.71
N VAL A 117 0.11 -1.34 6.65
CA VAL A 117 -0.88 -2.43 6.59
C VAL A 117 -1.79 -2.27 5.37
N VAL A 118 -2.31 -1.07 5.10
CA VAL A 118 -3.12 -0.80 3.90
C VAL A 118 -2.32 -1.10 2.63
N THR A 119 -1.08 -0.62 2.54
CA THR A 119 -0.22 -0.84 1.38
C THR A 119 0.10 -2.33 1.19
N ALA A 120 0.39 -3.05 2.27
CA ALA A 120 0.64 -4.48 2.26
C ALA A 120 -0.58 -5.27 1.77
N ASP A 121 -1.79 -4.93 2.22
CA ASP A 121 -3.02 -5.58 1.75
C ASP A 121 -3.21 -5.38 0.24
N LEU A 122 -3.02 -4.16 -0.26
CA LEU A 122 -3.12 -3.86 -1.69
C LEU A 122 -2.09 -4.67 -2.51
N ILE A 123 -0.84 -4.77 -2.03
CA ILE A 123 0.20 -5.57 -2.68
C ILE A 123 -0.23 -7.05 -2.74
N VAL A 124 -0.71 -7.61 -1.63
CA VAL A 124 -1.12 -9.02 -1.56
C VAL A 124 -2.35 -9.28 -2.43
N GLN A 125 -3.33 -8.38 -2.43
CA GLN A 125 -4.49 -8.47 -3.32
C GLN A 125 -4.07 -8.46 -4.80
N CYS A 126 -3.16 -7.57 -5.19
CA CYS A 126 -2.60 -7.55 -6.55
C CYS A 126 -1.88 -8.86 -6.88
N ALA A 127 -1.04 -9.36 -5.96
CA ALA A 127 -0.31 -10.61 -6.15
C ALA A 127 -1.24 -11.82 -6.29
N LEU A 128 -2.32 -11.89 -5.49
CA LEU A 128 -3.31 -12.97 -5.55
C LEU A 128 -4.12 -12.96 -6.84
N LYS A 129 -4.42 -11.78 -7.38
CA LYS A 129 -5.16 -11.63 -8.65
C LYS A 129 -4.34 -12.02 -9.87
N ARG A 130 -3.01 -11.96 -9.81
CA ARG A 130 -2.13 -12.33 -10.92
C ARG A 130 -1.96 -13.86 -10.97
N LYS A 131 -2.31 -14.45 -12.12
CA LYS A 131 -2.26 -15.90 -12.37
C LYS A 131 -1.22 -16.23 -13.45
N GLU A 132 -0.05 -15.61 -13.33
CA GLU A 132 1.11 -15.76 -14.21
C GLU A 132 2.38 -15.33 -13.46
N SER A 133 3.55 -15.69 -13.96
CA SER A 133 4.83 -15.13 -13.52
C SER A 133 5.36 -14.17 -14.57
N ARG A 134 5.61 -12.91 -14.18
CA ARG A 134 6.09 -11.86 -15.07
C ARG A 134 6.88 -10.79 -14.30
N GLY A 135 8.10 -10.52 -14.73
CA GLY A 135 8.97 -9.50 -14.13
C GLY A 135 9.23 -9.77 -12.64
N LEU A 136 8.97 -8.78 -11.78
CA LEU A 136 9.13 -8.87 -10.32
C LEU A 136 8.03 -9.69 -9.63
N HIS A 137 7.08 -10.25 -10.39
CA HIS A 137 6.12 -11.20 -9.87
C HIS A 137 6.46 -12.61 -10.32
N HIS A 138 6.99 -13.41 -9.39
CA HIS A 138 7.30 -14.82 -9.62
C HIS A 138 6.46 -15.71 -8.67
N SER A 139 5.57 -16.50 -9.25
CA SER A 139 4.67 -17.41 -8.56
C SER A 139 4.91 -18.85 -9.02
N ARG A 140 5.22 -19.74 -8.07
CA ARG A 140 5.45 -21.16 -8.40
C ARG A 140 4.20 -21.90 -8.85
N ASP A 141 3.02 -21.40 -8.46
CA ASP A 141 1.75 -22.01 -8.86
C ASP A 141 1.38 -21.62 -10.31
N PHE A 142 1.98 -20.55 -10.84
CA PHE A 142 1.75 -20.03 -12.20
C PHE A 142 3.11 -19.66 -12.81
N PRO A 143 3.95 -20.64 -13.19
CA PRO A 143 5.33 -20.39 -13.61
C PRO A 143 5.43 -19.66 -14.96
N ASP A 144 4.42 -19.81 -15.81
CA ASP A 144 4.43 -19.27 -17.15
C ASP A 144 3.80 -17.87 -17.24
N THR A 145 4.10 -17.19 -18.35
CA THR A 145 3.45 -15.92 -18.72
C THR A 145 2.15 -16.18 -19.47
N LEU A 146 1.15 -15.32 -19.28
CA LEU A 146 -0.05 -15.32 -20.11
C LEU A 146 0.22 -14.65 -21.47
N PRO A 147 -0.50 -15.02 -22.55
CA PRO A 147 -0.29 -14.45 -23.88
C PRO A 147 -0.52 -12.93 -23.97
N LYS A 148 -1.41 -12.39 -23.13
CA LYS A 148 -1.71 -10.95 -23.07
C LYS A 148 -1.39 -10.42 -21.69
N ALA A 149 -0.39 -9.54 -21.60
CA ALA A 149 -0.07 -8.82 -20.37
C ALA A 149 -1.20 -7.86 -20.00
N ARG A 150 -1.54 -7.79 -18.72
CA ARG A 150 -2.53 -6.85 -18.18
C ARG A 150 -2.07 -6.31 -16.83
N ASP A 151 -2.34 -5.03 -16.62
CA ASP A 151 -2.13 -4.43 -15.30
C ASP A 151 -3.12 -4.95 -14.28
N THR A 152 -2.66 -5.06 -13.04
CA THR A 152 -3.51 -5.45 -11.93
C THR A 152 -4.03 -4.18 -11.27
N VAL A 153 -5.30 -3.85 -11.54
CA VAL A 153 -5.95 -2.65 -11.02
C VAL A 153 -6.89 -3.00 -9.87
N LEU A 154 -6.70 -2.33 -8.74
CA LEU A 154 -7.64 -2.34 -7.62
C LEU A 154 -8.43 -1.03 -7.64
N ARG A 155 -9.74 -1.13 -7.40
CA ARG A 155 -10.61 0.04 -7.26
C ARG A 155 -11.15 0.05 -5.84
N PRO A 156 -11.08 1.18 -5.12
CA PRO A 156 -11.68 1.27 -3.79
C PRO A 156 -13.19 1.00 -3.92
N ARG A 157 -13.76 0.33 -2.91
CA ARG A 157 -15.22 0.27 -2.80
C ARG A 157 -15.71 1.70 -2.61
N LYS A 158 -16.73 2.11 -3.38
CA LYS A 158 -17.39 3.39 -3.15
C LYS A 158 -17.88 3.39 -1.70
N LEU A 159 -17.38 4.31 -0.89
CA LEU A 159 -17.98 4.62 0.40
C LEU A 159 -19.44 4.97 0.10
N LYS A 160 -20.38 4.19 0.64
CA LYS A 160 -21.77 4.66 0.72
C LYS A 160 -21.70 5.88 1.65
N ARG A 161 -21.96 7.06 1.07
CA ARG A 161 -22.16 8.28 1.85
C ARG A 161 -23.37 8.12 2.76
#